data_AF-A0A0F3NSY0-F1
#
_entry.id   AF-A0A0F3NSY0-F1
#
_cell.length_a   1.000
_cell.length_b   1.000
_cell.length_c   1.000
_cell.angle_alpha   90.00
_cell.angle_beta   90.00
_cell.angle_gamma   90.00
#
_symmetry.space_group_name_H-M   'P 1'
#
loop_
_entity.id
_entity.type
_entity.pdbx_description
1 polymer ?
#
loop_
_entity_poly.entity_id
_entity_poly.type
_entity_poly.pdbx_seq_one_letter_code
_entity_poly.pdbx_strand_id
1 'polypeptide(L)'
;MAKALANELRTTDQANSGNFKFDNVEKFNKEKYLAQIETRTNLSKESQLKHKIAGSFEAAIAYQILTSCSFGPAVRTRFFVKLLKNIALTKCDRSKILQAVQDVYGYEIQELQVTPFEQLKTVSQKQINEEEYLLNLSKQRGSNSTWYKV
;
A
#
# COMPACT_ATOMS: atom_id res chain seq x y z
N MET A 1 34.06 -37.53 -53.65
CA MET A 1 33.13 -38.54 -53.07
C MET A 1 33.59 -38.77 -51.63
N ALA A 2 33.18 -37.95 -50.66
CA ALA A 2 31.95 -38.00 -49.86
C ALA A 2 31.94 -39.14 -48.82
N LYS A 3 31.61 -38.77 -47.56
CA LYS A 3 31.26 -39.57 -46.35
C LYS A 3 32.41 -39.80 -45.35
N ALA A 4 32.26 -39.57 -44.04
CA ALA A 4 31.11 -39.18 -43.22
C ALA A 4 31.58 -38.50 -41.92
N LEU A 5 31.05 -37.32 -41.61
CA LEU A 5 31.09 -36.72 -40.27
C LEU A 5 29.72 -36.97 -39.64
N ALA A 6 29.57 -38.12 -38.99
CA ALA A 6 28.30 -38.53 -38.40
C ALA A 6 28.43 -38.62 -36.88
N ASN A 7 27.61 -37.80 -36.23
CA ASN A 7 26.94 -38.10 -34.96
C ASN A 7 27.67 -37.74 -33.66
N GLU A 8 27.77 -36.44 -33.37
CA GLU A 8 27.61 -35.98 -31.98
C GLU A 8 26.18 -35.46 -31.81
N LEU A 9 25.26 -36.36 -31.46
CA LEU A 9 23.95 -35.97 -30.94
C LEU A 9 24.16 -35.35 -29.55
N ARG A 10 24.33 -34.03 -29.50
CA ARG A 10 24.20 -33.28 -28.25
C ARG A 10 22.75 -33.37 -27.82
N THR A 11 22.44 -34.26 -26.89
CA THR A 11 21.19 -34.19 -26.13
C THR A 11 21.27 -32.91 -25.31
N THR A 12 20.62 -31.84 -25.80
CA THR A 12 20.32 -30.70 -24.95
C THR A 12 19.26 -31.17 -23.97
N ASP A 13 19.70 -31.63 -22.80
CA ASP A 13 18.81 -31.77 -21.66
C ASP A 13 18.27 -30.37 -21.37
N GLN A 14 17.04 -30.13 -21.81
CA GLN A 14 16.31 -28.92 -21.51
C GLN A 14 16.08 -28.89 -20.01
N ALA A 15 17.00 -28.24 -19.29
CA ALA A 15 16.92 -27.96 -17.86
C ALA A 15 15.83 -26.91 -17.52
N ASN A 16 14.79 -26.76 -18.34
CA ASN A 16 13.62 -25.97 -17.97
C ASN A 16 12.71 -26.84 -17.10
N SER A 17 13.05 -26.94 -15.82
CA SER A 17 12.03 -27.30 -14.85
C SER A 17 11.04 -26.13 -14.78
N GLY A 18 9.84 -26.31 -15.34
CA GLY A 18 8.73 -25.35 -15.28
C GLY A 18 8.21 -25.06 -13.87
N ASN A 19 8.95 -25.49 -12.84
CA ASN A 19 8.66 -25.33 -11.42
C ASN A 19 9.50 -24.25 -10.74
N PHE A 20 10.30 -23.45 -11.47
CA PHE A 20 10.84 -22.19 -10.92
C PHE A 20 9.70 -21.16 -10.76
N LYS A 21 8.92 -21.31 -9.69
CA LYS A 21 8.04 -20.24 -9.21
C LYS A 21 8.95 -19.22 -8.54
N PHE A 22 9.01 -18.01 -9.08
CA PHE A 22 9.65 -16.90 -8.40
C PHE A 22 8.80 -16.53 -7.18
N ASP A 23 9.09 -17.12 -6.02
CA ASP A 23 8.67 -16.57 -4.71
C ASP A 23 9.18 -15.12 -4.53
N ASN A 24 10.10 -14.70 -5.40
CA ASN A 24 10.70 -13.38 -5.47
C ASN A 24 9.77 -12.25 -5.96
N VAL A 25 8.57 -12.52 -6.51
CA VAL A 25 7.72 -11.44 -7.04
C VAL A 25 7.31 -10.45 -5.95
N GLU A 26 6.92 -10.94 -4.77
CA GLU A 26 6.52 -10.06 -3.67
C GLU A 26 7.71 -9.26 -3.11
N LYS A 27 8.87 -9.92 -2.96
CA LYS A 27 10.12 -9.28 -2.55
C LYS A 27 10.56 -8.20 -3.54
N PHE A 28 10.52 -8.52 -4.84
CA PHE A 28 10.83 -7.60 -5.92
C PHE A 28 9.89 -6.38 -5.93
N ASN A 29 8.60 -6.58 -5.67
CA ASN A 29 7.64 -5.48 -5.58
C ASN A 29 7.91 -4.56 -4.38
N LYS A 30 8.31 -5.12 -3.23
CA LYS A 30 8.72 -4.34 -2.05
C LYS A 30 9.97 -3.52 -2.33
N GLU A 31 11.01 -4.15 -2.88
CA GLU A 31 12.26 -3.48 -3.28
C GLU A 31 12.00 -2.37 -4.30
N LYS A 32 11.19 -2.64 -5.33
CA LYS A 32 10.82 -1.65 -6.35
C LYS A 32 10.07 -0.45 -5.75
N TYR A 33 9.24 -0.66 -4.73
CA TYR A 33 8.55 0.44 -4.05
C TYR A 33 9.52 1.33 -3.26
N LEU A 34 10.48 0.73 -2.54
CA LEU A 34 11.47 1.47 -1.78
C LEU A 34 12.45 2.22 -2.70
N ALA A 35 12.90 1.59 -3.78
CA ALA A 35 13.74 2.24 -4.78
C ALA A 35 13.03 3.43 -5.45
N GLN A 36 11.70 3.34 -5.66
CA GLN A 36 10.91 4.48 -6.13
C GLN A 36 10.86 5.62 -5.12
N ILE A 37 10.89 5.32 -3.82
CA ILE A 37 10.99 6.37 -2.81
C ILE A 37 12.36 7.01 -2.90
N GLU A 38 13.44 6.25 -2.89
CA GLU A 38 14.82 6.75 -2.98
C GLU A 38 15.13 7.56 -4.24
N THR A 39 14.47 7.25 -5.35
CA THR A 39 14.65 7.97 -6.63
C THR A 39 13.77 9.21 -6.76
N ARG A 40 12.78 9.42 -5.87
CA ARG A 40 11.93 10.62 -5.92
C ARG A 40 12.71 11.84 -5.47
N THR A 41 13.03 12.72 -6.41
CA THR A 41 13.65 14.03 -6.18
C THR A 41 12.70 15.08 -5.59
N ASN A 42 11.56 14.69 -5.04
CA ASN A 42 10.62 15.64 -4.45
C ASN A 42 11.17 16.16 -3.11
N LEU A 43 11.33 17.49 -3.01
CA LEU A 43 11.90 18.19 -1.85
C LEU A 43 10.88 18.45 -0.73
N SER A 44 9.63 17.98 -0.86
CA SER A 44 8.65 18.08 0.23
C SER A 44 9.17 17.41 1.51
N LYS A 45 8.92 18.02 2.67
CA LYS A 45 9.25 17.45 3.99
C LYS A 45 8.68 16.05 4.17
N GLU A 46 7.47 15.78 3.66
CA GLU A 46 6.90 14.43 3.72
C GLU A 46 7.71 13.42 2.89
N SER A 47 8.21 13.83 1.72
CA SER A 47 9.06 12.99 0.86
C SER A 47 10.43 12.72 1.51
N GLN A 48 11.02 13.74 2.13
CA GLN A 48 12.26 13.61 2.91
C GLN A 48 12.09 12.66 4.09
N LEU A 49 10.96 12.75 4.81
CA LEU A 49 10.64 11.82 5.89
C LEU A 49 10.51 10.38 5.38
N LYS A 50 9.82 10.18 4.26
CA LYS A 50 9.68 8.84 3.65
C LYS A 50 11.03 8.26 3.24
N HIS A 51 11.94 9.07 2.68
CA HIS A 51 13.33 8.67 2.41
C HIS A 51 14.06 8.25 3.68
N LYS A 52 13.97 9.07 4.73
CA LYS A 52 14.67 8.82 5.98
C LYS A 52 14.19 7.53 6.63
N ILE A 53 12.89 7.25 6.57
CA ILE A 53 12.32 5.98 7.03
C ILE A 53 12.77 4.81 6.16
N ALA A 54 12.79 4.96 4.82
CA ALA A 54 13.28 3.91 3.92
C ALA A 54 14.75 3.54 4.23
N GLY A 55 15.60 4.52 4.51
CA GLY A 55 17.02 4.28 4.83
C GLY A 55 17.33 3.86 6.28
N SER A 56 16.43 4.15 7.25
CA SER A 56 16.69 3.85 8.67
C SER A 56 16.17 2.48 9.12
N PHE A 57 15.32 1.84 8.31
CA PHE A 57 14.65 0.59 8.63
C PHE A 57 15.04 -0.51 7.64
N GLU A 58 14.93 -1.77 8.07
CA GLU A 58 15.04 -2.91 7.16
C GLU A 58 13.94 -2.83 6.09
N ALA A 59 14.24 -3.19 4.85
CA ALA A 59 13.33 -3.06 3.71
C ALA A 59 11.91 -3.60 3.98
N ALA A 60 11.79 -4.75 4.65
CA ALA A 60 10.48 -5.32 4.98
C ALA A 60 9.67 -4.43 5.95
N ILE A 61 10.33 -3.91 6.99
CA ILE A 61 9.71 -3.04 8.01
C ILE A 61 9.42 -1.66 7.41
N ALA A 62 10.36 -1.10 6.66
CA ALA A 62 10.20 0.17 5.97
C ALA A 62 8.98 0.15 5.05
N TYR A 63 8.85 -0.89 4.22
CA TYR A 63 7.70 -1.08 3.35
C TYR A 63 6.39 -1.12 4.14
N GLN A 64 6.35 -1.89 5.24
CA GLN A 64 5.15 -1.97 6.08
C GLN A 64 4.78 -0.61 6.68
N ILE A 65 5.74 0.14 7.23
CA ILE A 65 5.51 1.47 7.80
C ILE A 65 5.00 2.43 6.72
N LEU A 66 5.70 2.51 5.58
CA LEU A 66 5.39 3.47 4.51
C LEU A 66 4.06 3.19 3.81
N THR A 67 3.59 1.93 3.82
CA THR A 67 2.29 1.55 3.23
C THR A 67 1.15 1.53 4.24
N SER A 68 1.46 1.53 5.55
CA SER A 68 0.46 1.43 6.63
C SER A 68 0.31 2.71 7.43
N CYS A 69 1.19 3.70 7.25
CA CYS A 69 1.14 4.97 7.96
C CYS A 69 0.88 6.13 6.98
N SER A 70 0.02 7.06 7.37
CA SER A 70 -0.03 8.39 6.77
C SER A 70 0.59 9.41 7.73
N PHE A 71 1.53 10.20 7.21
CA PHE A 71 2.24 11.23 7.97
C PHE A 71 1.45 12.55 7.90
N GLY A 72 0.97 13.00 9.05
CA GLY A 72 0.18 14.22 9.20
C GLY A 72 1.06 15.45 9.48
N PRO A 73 0.44 16.56 9.91
CA PRO A 73 1.16 17.78 10.21
C PRO A 73 1.95 17.67 11.53
N ALA A 74 3.03 18.46 11.61
CA ALA A 74 3.70 18.80 12.86
C ALA A 74 2.94 19.95 13.52
N VAL A 75 2.50 19.77 14.78
CA VAL A 75 1.79 20.81 15.54
C VAL A 75 2.46 20.97 16.89
N ARG A 76 3.01 22.16 17.14
CA ARG A 76 3.81 22.46 18.35
C ARG A 76 4.95 21.45 18.49
N THR A 77 4.99 20.69 19.58
CA THR A 77 6.02 19.69 19.89
C THR A 77 5.62 18.26 19.50
N ARG A 78 4.53 18.09 18.75
CA ARG A 78 3.93 16.79 18.44
C ARG A 78 3.83 16.57 16.94
N PHE A 79 4.10 15.33 16.52
CA PHE A 79 3.91 14.91 15.14
C PHE A 79 2.83 13.84 15.05
N PHE A 80 1.85 14.04 14.18
CA PHE A 80 0.72 13.14 14.04
C PHE A 80 0.96 12.09 12.96
N VAL A 81 0.84 10.83 13.34
CA VAL A 81 0.86 9.69 12.42
C VAL A 81 -0.44 8.94 12.57
N LYS A 82 -1.15 8.74 11.46
CA LYS A 82 -2.36 7.94 11.43
C LYS A 82 -2.07 6.58 10.83
N LEU A 83 -2.46 5.52 11.54
CA LEU A 83 -2.35 4.16 11.04
C LEU A 83 -3.52 3.86 10.10
N LEU A 84 -3.19 3.47 8.87
CA LEU A 84 -4.12 3.02 7.82
C LEU A 84 -4.35 1.50 7.86
N LYS A 85 -3.42 0.76 8.46
CA LYS A 85 -3.53 -0.68 8.69
C LYS A 85 -3.09 -1.00 10.11
N ASN A 86 -3.61 -2.10 10.67
CA ASN A 86 -3.16 -2.58 11.96
C ASN A 86 -1.75 -3.18 11.82
N ILE A 87 -0.75 -2.48 12.34
CA ILE A 87 0.65 -2.92 12.36
C ILE A 87 1.20 -2.88 13.79
N ALA A 88 2.06 -3.84 14.12
CA ALA A 88 2.73 -3.92 15.41
C ALA A 88 3.98 -3.01 15.41
N LEU A 89 3.81 -1.73 15.74
CA LEU A 89 4.94 -0.82 15.95
C LEU A 89 5.53 -1.00 17.35
N THR A 90 6.77 -1.50 17.42
CA THR A 90 7.49 -1.64 18.69
C THR A 90 7.89 -0.27 19.25
N LYS A 91 8.29 -0.22 20.53
CA LYS A 91 8.83 1.01 21.14
C LYS A 91 10.07 1.52 20.39
N CYS A 92 10.92 0.61 19.92
CA CYS A 92 12.13 0.92 19.15
C CYS A 92 11.78 1.57 17.80
N ASP A 93 10.79 1.02 17.09
CA ASP A 93 10.35 1.57 15.80
C ASP A 93 9.79 2.98 15.97
N ARG A 94 8.99 3.21 17.01
CA ARG A 94 8.46 4.55 17.33
C ARG A 94 9.57 5.55 17.60
N SER A 95 10.62 5.18 18.33
CA SER A 95 11.77 6.06 18.56
C SER A 95 12.55 6.37 17.28
N LYS A 96 12.74 5.38 16.40
CA LYS A 96 13.41 5.59 15.10
C LYS A 96 12.58 6.47 14.17
N ILE A 97 11.25 6.31 14.14
CA ILE A 97 10.35 7.20 13.39
C ILE A 97 10.43 8.63 13.96
N LEU A 98 10.41 8.78 15.29
CA LEU A 98 10.54 10.09 15.92
C LEU A 98 11.86 10.77 15.55
N GLN A 99 12.97 10.04 15.57
CA GLN A 99 14.27 10.56 15.13
C GLN A 99 14.22 11.01 13.66
N ALA A 100 13.62 10.21 12.78
CA ALA A 100 13.46 10.58 11.37
C ALA A 100 12.59 11.84 11.18
N VAL A 101 11.57 12.01 12.02
CA VAL A 101 10.74 13.23 12.04
C VAL A 101 11.55 14.43 12.52
N GLN A 102 12.33 14.28 13.58
CA GLN A 102 13.18 15.36 14.11
C GLN A 102 14.22 15.82 13.09
N ASP A 103 14.83 14.89 12.36
CA ASP A 103 15.82 15.19 11.33
C ASP A 103 15.25 16.02 10.16
N VAL A 104 13.93 15.96 9.92
CA VAL A 104 13.26 16.62 8.77
C VAL A 104 12.46 17.86 9.19
N TYR A 105 11.76 17.78 10.32
CA TYR A 105 10.87 18.83 10.81
C TYR A 105 11.50 19.69 11.92
N GLY A 106 12.60 19.22 12.53
CA GLY A 106 13.33 19.89 13.59
C GLY A 106 13.16 19.21 14.97
N TYR A 107 14.11 19.48 15.87
CA TYR A 107 14.17 18.92 17.22
C TYR A 107 13.11 19.47 18.19
N GLU A 108 12.29 20.42 17.75
CA GLU A 108 11.13 20.90 18.52
C GLU A 108 10.07 19.81 18.71
N ILE A 109 10.05 18.82 17.80
CA ILE A 109 9.17 17.66 17.90
C ILE A 109 9.74 16.68 18.92
N GLN A 110 9.05 16.53 20.04
CA GLN A 110 9.47 15.66 21.15
C GLN A 110 8.66 14.37 21.21
N GLU A 111 7.46 14.36 20.63
CA GLU A 111 6.52 13.27 20.79
C GLU A 111 5.84 12.89 19.47
N LEU A 112 5.74 11.58 19.23
CA LEU A 112 5.00 10.99 18.12
C LEU A 112 3.59 10.61 18.59
N GLN A 113 2.58 11.29 18.09
CA GLN A 113 1.17 10.98 18.33
C GLN A 113 0.68 10.01 17.27
N VAL A 114 0.50 8.75 17.66
CA VAL A 114 0.03 7.69 16.76
C VAL A 114 -1.46 7.47 16.98
N THR A 115 -2.29 7.89 16.02
CA THR A 115 -3.72 7.55 16.01
C THR A 115 -3.86 6.10 15.56
N PRO A 116 -4.44 5.21 16.41
CA PRO A 116 -4.64 3.82 16.05
C PRO A 116 -5.56 3.68 14.85
N PHE A 117 -5.44 2.55 14.15
CA PHE A 117 -6.34 2.24 13.06
C PHE A 117 -7.75 2.02 13.62
N GLU A 118 -8.66 2.94 13.32
CA GLU A 118 -10.08 2.72 13.52
C GLU A 118 -10.56 1.79 12.41
N GLN A 119 -10.80 0.52 12.76
CA GLN A 119 -11.65 -0.32 11.93
C GLN A 119 -12.98 0.42 11.79
N LEU A 120 -13.30 0.84 10.57
CA LEU A 120 -14.65 1.26 10.23
C LEU A 120 -15.56 0.13 10.70
N LYS A 121 -16.24 0.34 11.83
CA LYS A 121 -17.43 -0.43 12.13
C LYS A 121 -18.31 -0.18 10.93
N THR A 122 -18.50 -1.18 10.09
CA THR A 122 -19.55 -1.19 9.08
C THR A 122 -20.79 -0.74 9.83
N VAL A 123 -21.18 0.52 9.63
CA VAL A 123 -22.51 0.96 9.97
C VAL A 123 -23.36 -0.02 9.19
N SER A 124 -24.02 -0.93 9.92
CA SER A 124 -24.98 -1.88 9.35
C SER A 124 -25.78 -1.04 8.37
N GLN A 125 -25.61 -1.32 7.07
CA GLN A 125 -26.46 -0.74 6.05
C GLN A 125 -27.85 -1.07 6.56
N LYS A 126 -28.59 -0.06 7.05
CA LYS A 126 -30.02 -0.17 7.24
C LYS A 126 -30.47 -0.85 5.97
N GLN A 127 -31.01 -2.07 6.09
CA GLN A 127 -31.70 -2.74 4.99
C GLN A 127 -32.68 -1.71 4.46
N ILE A 128 -32.28 -1.05 3.38
CA ILE A 128 -33.22 -0.28 2.60
C ILE A 128 -34.03 -1.41 1.99
N ASN A 129 -35.19 -1.68 2.60
CA ASN A 129 -36.12 -2.67 2.10
C ASN A 129 -36.32 -2.33 0.62
N GLU A 130 -35.82 -3.20 -0.26
CA GLU A 130 -35.82 -2.95 -1.71
C GLU A 130 -37.24 -2.65 -2.19
N GLU A 131 -38.26 -3.21 -1.52
CA GLU A 131 -39.67 -2.94 -1.79
C GLU A 131 -40.09 -1.51 -1.46
N GLU A 132 -39.59 -0.92 -0.36
CA GLU A 132 -39.91 0.45 0.01
C GLU A 132 -39.26 1.45 -0.95
N TYR A 133 -38.06 1.13 -1.45
CA TYR A 133 -37.38 1.89 -2.50
C TYR A 133 -38.14 1.83 -3.84
N LEU A 134 -38.56 0.63 -4.26
CA LEU A 134 -39.37 0.43 -5.47
C LEU A 134 -40.75 1.11 -5.38
N LEU A 135 -41.39 1.07 -4.20
CA LEU A 135 -42.67 1.73 -3.96
C LEU A 135 -42.53 3.25 -4.07
N ASN A 136 -41.47 3.84 -3.53
CA ASN A 136 -41.20 5.28 -3.64
C ASN A 136 -40.90 5.71 -5.09
N LEU A 137 -40.15 4.91 -5.86
CA LEU A 137 -39.94 5.12 -7.30
C LEU A 137 -41.25 5.08 -8.09
N SER A 138 -42.15 4.17 -7.74
CA SER A 138 -43.46 4.05 -8.40
C SER A 138 -44.37 5.26 -8.13
N LYS A 139 -44.34 5.82 -6.90
CA LYS A 139 -45.07 7.04 -6.55
C LYS A 139 -44.55 8.28 -7.28
N GLN A 140 -43.26 8.31 -7.62
CA GLN A 140 -42.62 9.43 -8.32
C GLN A 140 -42.93 9.40 -9.83
N ARG A 141 -43.20 8.22 -10.40
CA ARG A 141 -43.74 8.06 -11.77
C ARG A 141 -45.26 8.21 -11.74
N GLY A 142 -45.74 9.45 -11.69
CA GLY A 142 -47.16 9.75 -11.91
C GLY A 142 -47.69 9.13 -13.21
N SER A 143 -48.98 8.77 -13.22
CA SER A 143 -49.72 7.96 -14.21
C SER A 143 -49.74 8.46 -15.68
N ASN A 144 -48.81 9.33 -16.07
CA ASN A 144 -48.72 9.94 -17.40
C ASN A 144 -47.53 9.41 -18.23
N SER A 145 -46.95 8.27 -17.84
CA SER A 145 -45.83 7.65 -18.55
C SER A 145 -46.31 6.92 -19.81
N THR A 146 -45.93 7.40 -20.99
CA THR A 146 -46.28 6.93 -22.35
C THR A 146 -45.80 5.50 -22.69
N TRP A 147 -45.28 4.75 -21.72
CA TRP A 147 -44.65 3.44 -21.94
C TRP A 147 -45.59 2.24 -21.80
N TYR A 148 -46.89 2.47 -21.58
CA TYR A 148 -47.93 1.44 -21.60
C TYR A 148 -49.02 1.79 -22.63
N LYS A 149 -48.63 1.84 -23.90
CA LYS A 149 -49.56 1.66 -25.02
C LYS A 149 -48.88 0.78 -26.07
N VAL A 150 -48.98 -0.53 -25.87
CA VAL A 150 -48.93 -1.56 -26.92
C VAL A 150 -50.02 -2.57 -26.59
#